data_AF-A0A920WMA7-F1
#
_entry.id   AF-A0A920WMA7-F1
#
_cell.length_a   1.000
_cell.length_b   1.000
_cell.length_c   1.000
_cell.angle_alpha   90.00
_cell.angle_beta   90.00
_cell.angle_gamma   90.00
#
_symmetry.space_group_name_H-M   'P 1'
#
loop_
_entity.id
_entity.type
_entity.pdbx_description
1 polymer ?
#
loop_
_entity_poly.entity_id
_entity_poly.type
_entity_poly.pdbx_seq_one_letter_code
_entity_poly.pdbx_strand_id
1 'polypeptide(L)'
;MADLALLQADLLVGAAALVRPGGQLVYSVCTVTEAETAGVDRRFREAEPRAEPEPVGRPWRPHGDHGSGGLLLPQDLDSEGMAVFRYRMV
;
A
#
# COMPACT_ATOMS: atom_id res chain seq x y z
N MET A 1 17.77 -6.37 -0.97
CA MET A 1 16.35 -6.20 -1.38
C MET A 1 15.40 -6.18 -0.18
N ALA A 2 15.51 -7.08 0.80
CA ALA A 2 14.66 -7.03 2.01
C ALA A 2 14.77 -5.71 2.80
N ASP A 3 15.93 -5.05 2.74
CA ASP A 3 16.19 -3.78 3.41
C ASP A 3 15.20 -2.67 3.02
N LEU A 4 14.92 -2.51 1.71
CA LEU A 4 14.04 -1.45 1.23
C LEU A 4 12.58 -1.68 1.63
N ALA A 5 12.09 -2.93 1.60
CA ALA A 5 10.75 -3.26 2.05
C ALA A 5 10.55 -3.03 3.55
N LEU A 6 11.58 -3.28 4.37
CA LEU A 6 11.54 -2.97 5.80
C LEU A 6 11.50 -1.46 6.03
N LEU A 7 12.37 -0.71 5.34
CA LEU A 7 12.37 0.75 5.41
C LEU A 7 11.01 1.35 4.98
N GLN A 8 10.41 0.83 3.91
CA GLN A 8 9.07 1.25 3.45
C GLN A 8 8.01 1.03 4.53
N ALA A 9 8.01 -0.14 5.20
CA ALA A 9 7.08 -0.42 6.28
C ALA A 9 7.28 0.52 7.48
N ASP A 10 8.53 0.74 7.90
CA ASP A 10 8.87 1.64 9.01
C ASP A 10 8.43 3.09 8.72
N LEU A 11 8.68 3.58 7.49
CA LEU A 11 8.23 4.90 7.05
C LEU A 11 6.70 5.00 7.05
N LEU A 12 6.00 3.94 6.65
CA LEU A 12 4.54 3.93 6.59
C LEU A 12 3.92 3.95 8.00
N VAL A 13 4.49 3.21 8.96
CA VAL A 13 4.12 3.28 10.38
C VAL A 13 4.37 4.69 10.93
N GLY A 14 5.53 5.28 10.65
CA GLY A 14 5.83 6.65 11.04
C GLY A 14 4.83 7.66 10.47
N ALA A 15 4.43 7.50 9.22
CA ALA A 15 3.41 8.34 8.59
C ALA A 15 2.03 8.15 9.22
N ALA A 16 1.64 6.91 9.56
CA ALA A 16 0.36 6.61 10.21
C ALA A 16 0.17 7.37 11.54
N ALA A 17 1.24 7.53 12.33
CA ALA A 17 1.20 8.29 13.58
C ALA A 17 0.87 9.79 13.40
N LEU A 18 1.07 10.34 12.19
CA LEU A 18 0.82 11.74 11.86
C LEU A 18 -0.60 11.97 11.32
N VAL A 19 -1.32 10.91 10.98
CA VAL A 19 -2.68 11.00 10.43
C VAL A 19 -3.69 11.04 11.57
N ARG A 20 -4.53 12.07 11.59
CA ARG A 20 -5.63 12.18 12.56
C ARG A 20 -6.63 11.01 12.42
N PRO A 21 -7.36 10.63 13.48
CA PRO A 21 -8.48 9.69 13.37
C PRO A 21 -9.50 10.12 12.31
N GLY A 22 -9.99 9.16 11.54
CA GLY A 22 -10.78 9.34 10.33
C GLY A 22 -10.02 9.89 9.12
N GLY A 23 -8.72 10.15 9.22
CA GLY A 23 -7.87 10.59 8.12
C GLY A 23 -7.48 9.47 7.17
N GLN A 24 -6.90 9.83 6.03
CA GLN A 24 -6.51 8.89 4.99
C GLN A 24 -4.99 8.83 4.85
N LEU A 25 -4.47 7.61 4.78
CA LEU A 25 -3.07 7.31 4.45
C LEU A 25 -3.02 6.56 3.12
N VAL A 26 -2.08 6.95 2.25
CA VAL A 26 -1.88 6.30 0.95
C VAL A 26 -0.41 5.90 0.84
N TYR A 27 -0.18 4.63 0.54
CA TYR A 27 1.12 4.07 0.22
C TYR A 27 1.19 3.79 -1.29
N SER A 28 2.24 4.23 -1.97
CA SER A 28 2.41 4.05 -3.41
C SER A 28 3.88 3.88 -3.79
N VAL A 29 4.17 2.95 -4.69
CA VAL A 29 5.53 2.62 -5.15
C VAL A 29 5.56 2.24 -6.62
N CYS A 30 6.67 2.52 -7.30
CA CYS A 30 6.93 2.19 -8.71
C CYS A 30 7.57 0.81 -8.91
N THR A 31 7.15 -0.15 -8.09
CA THR A 31 7.61 -1.54 -8.14
C THR A 31 6.39 -2.45 -8.13
N VAL A 32 6.58 -3.64 -8.71
CA VAL A 32 5.55 -4.68 -8.78
C VAL A 32 5.96 -5.91 -7.96
N THR A 33 7.05 -5.82 -7.18
CA THR A 33 7.53 -6.94 -6.37
C THR A 33 6.60 -7.18 -5.19
N GLU A 34 6.30 -8.46 -4.91
CA GLU A 34 5.47 -8.84 -3.76
C GLU A 34 6.05 -8.30 -2.44
N ALA A 35 7.39 -8.29 -2.31
CA ALA A 35 8.07 -7.86 -1.09
C ALA A 35 7.83 -6.39 -0.74
N GLU A 36 7.80 -5.50 -1.73
CA GLU A 36 7.67 -4.05 -1.57
C GLU A 36 6.22 -3.56 -1.72
N THR A 37 5.29 -4.46 -2.09
CA THR A 37 3.88 -4.13 -2.30
C THR A 37 3.00 -4.79 -1.24
N ALA A 38 2.39 -5.94 -1.54
CA ALA A 38 1.52 -6.67 -0.62
C ALA A 38 2.27 -7.13 0.66
N GLY A 39 3.56 -7.37 0.55
CA GLY A 39 4.43 -7.67 1.70
C GLY A 39 4.62 -6.49 2.65
N VAL A 40 4.62 -5.24 2.16
CA VAL A 40 4.65 -4.04 3.00
C VAL A 40 3.28 -3.80 3.61
N ASP A 41 2.21 -3.89 2.81
CA ASP A 41 0.81 -3.78 3.27
C ASP A 41 0.53 -4.72 4.45
N ARG A 42 0.86 -6.00 4.33
CA ARG A 42 0.64 -6.98 5.40
C ARG A 42 1.38 -6.61 6.69
N ARG A 43 2.69 -6.30 6.60
CA ARG A 43 3.49 -5.90 7.76
C ARG A 43 2.96 -4.63 8.42
N PHE A 44 2.57 -3.65 7.61
CA PHE A 44 1.99 -2.41 8.09
C PHE A 44 0.68 -2.63 8.82
N ARG A 45 -0.27 -3.40 8.25
CA ARG A 45 -1.55 -3.71 8.90
C ARG A 45 -1.40 -4.56 10.16
N GLU A 46 -0.38 -5.42 10.23
CA GLU A 46 -0.02 -6.14 11.47
C GLU A 46 0.48 -5.18 12.57
N ALA A 47 1.26 -4.16 12.20
CA ALA A 47 1.83 -3.19 13.14
C ALA A 47 0.85 -2.06 13.54
N GLU A 48 -0.07 -1.69 12.64
CA GLU A 48 -1.04 -0.61 12.85
C GLU A 48 -2.49 -1.10 12.68
N PRO A 49 -3.09 -1.70 13.73
CA PRO A 49 -4.46 -2.22 13.69
C PRO A 49 -5.55 -1.15 13.42
N ARG A 50 -5.20 0.13 13.55
CA ARG A 50 -6.04 1.29 13.23
C ARG A 50 -6.17 1.54 11.73
N ALA A 51 -5.34 0.90 10.90
CA ALA A 51 -5.36 1.08 9.46
C ALA A 51 -6.42 0.15 8.83
N GLU A 52 -7.58 0.70 8.50
CA GLU A 52 -8.61 -0.01 7.77
C GLU A 52 -8.38 0.13 6.25
N PRO A 53 -8.07 -0.96 5.53
CA PRO A 53 -7.82 -0.88 4.08
C PRO A 53 -9.10 -0.52 3.32
N GLU A 54 -8.95 0.35 2.32
CA GLU A 54 -10.03 0.80 1.45
C GLU A 54 -9.75 0.44 -0.02
N PRO A 55 -10.76 -0.08 -0.76
CA PRO A 55 -10.59 -0.38 -2.18
C PRO A 55 -10.21 0.85 -3.00
N VAL A 56 -9.18 0.72 -3.83
CA VAL A 56 -8.68 1.82 -4.67
C VAL A 56 -9.56 2.00 -5.93
N GLY A 57 -10.13 0.91 -6.45
CA GLY A 57 -11.01 0.93 -7.62
C GLY A 57 -10.28 1.00 -8.96
N ARG A 58 -11.04 1.10 -10.06
CA ARG A 58 -10.47 1.21 -11.42
C ARG A 58 -9.70 2.54 -11.58
N PRO A 59 -8.61 2.60 -12.37
CA PRO A 59 -8.11 1.58 -13.30
C PRO A 59 -7.24 0.48 -12.66
N TRP A 60 -7.06 0.48 -11.35
CA TRP A 60 -6.17 -0.45 -10.66
C TRP A 60 -6.71 -1.87 -10.66
N ARG A 61 -5.84 -2.84 -10.97
CA ARG A 61 -6.11 -4.27 -10.79
C ARG A 61 -6.09 -4.60 -9.30
N PRO A 62 -7.02 -5.41 -8.77
CA PRO A 62 -6.97 -5.84 -7.37
C PRO A 62 -5.62 -6.50 -7.04
N HIS A 63 -4.99 -6.07 -5.94
CA HIS A 63 -3.69 -6.57 -5.49
C HIS A 63 -3.63 -6.66 -3.96
N GLY A 64 -2.80 -7.53 -3.41
CA GLY A 64 -2.72 -7.78 -1.97
C GLY A 64 -3.88 -8.61 -1.41
N ASP A 65 -3.91 -8.77 -0.08
CA ASP A 65 -4.87 -9.64 0.59
C ASP A 65 -6.31 -9.19 0.30
N HIS A 66 -7.12 -10.12 -0.23
CA HIS A 66 -8.51 -9.85 -0.64
C HIS A 66 -8.68 -8.68 -1.63
N GLY A 67 -7.62 -8.28 -2.34
CA GLY A 67 -7.67 -7.12 -3.26
C GLY A 67 -7.75 -5.77 -2.55
N SER A 68 -7.17 -5.66 -1.34
CA SER A 68 -7.11 -4.43 -0.54
C SER A 68 -6.39 -3.28 -1.25
N GLY A 69 -5.45 -3.60 -2.14
CA GLY A 69 -4.67 -2.65 -2.91
C GLY A 69 -4.96 -2.69 -4.41
N GLY A 70 -4.21 -1.85 -5.12
CA GLY A 70 -4.24 -1.70 -6.56
C GLY A 70 -2.87 -1.93 -7.17
N LEU A 71 -2.82 -2.64 -8.31
CA LEU A 71 -1.65 -2.77 -9.16
C LEU A 71 -1.97 -2.22 -10.55
N LEU A 72 -1.05 -1.42 -11.08
CA LEU A 72 -1.09 -0.94 -12.45
C LEU A 72 0.12 -1.52 -13.16
N LEU A 73 -0.12 -2.24 -14.26
CA LEU A 73 0.93 -2.79 -15.10
C LEU A 73 1.12 -1.94 -16.35
N PRO A 74 2.31 -1.93 -16.97
CA PRO A 74 2.56 -1.09 -18.13
C PRO A 74 1.55 -1.23 -19.26
N GLN A 75 1.11 -2.45 -19.53
CA GLN A 75 0.12 -2.76 -20.57
C GLN A 75 -1.29 -2.24 -20.30
N ASP A 76 -1.58 -1.77 -19.08
CA ASP A 76 -2.91 -1.28 -18.72
C ASP A 76 -3.17 0.13 -19.24
N LEU A 77 -2.15 0.98 -19.19
CA LEU A 77 -2.27 2.42 -19.49
C LEU A 77 -1.06 3.01 -20.24
N ASP A 78 -0.21 2.17 -20.84
CA ASP A 78 1.08 2.61 -21.41
C ASP A 78 1.91 3.38 -20.38
N SER A 79 1.94 2.84 -19.15
CA SER A 79 2.52 3.48 -17.96
C SER A 79 3.70 2.70 -17.41
N GLU A 80 4.33 3.21 -16.35
CA GLU A 80 5.20 2.40 -15.50
C GLU A 80 4.39 1.46 -14.59
N GLY A 81 5.05 0.43 -14.06
CA GLY A 81 4.46 -0.47 -13.07
C GLY A 81 4.33 0.20 -11.72
N MET A 82 3.13 0.24 -11.16
CA MET A 82 2.83 0.93 -9.90
C MET A 82 1.97 0.06 -8.99
N ALA A 83 2.16 0.17 -7.68
CA ALA A 83 1.24 -0.36 -6.69
C ALA A 83 0.76 0.75 -5.76
N VAL A 84 -0.48 0.65 -5.28
CA VAL A 84 -1.08 1.60 -4.36
C VAL A 84 -1.96 0.89 -3.33
N PHE A 85 -1.88 1.34 -2.08
CA PHE A 85 -2.73 0.91 -0.98
C PHE A 85 -3.27 2.14 -0.27
N ARG A 86 -4.55 2.10 0.12
CA ARG A 86 -5.22 3.19 0.81
C ARG A 86 -5.80 2.68 2.12
N TYR A 87 -5.64 3.48 3.17
CA TYR A 87 -6.12 3.16 4.51
C TYR A 87 -6.88 4.35 5.08
N ARG A 88 -7.99 4.05 5.74
CA ARG A 88 -8.62 4.95 6.68
C ARG A 88 -8.04 4.68 8.06
N MET A 89 -7.49 5.70 8.70
CA MET A 89 -6.92 5.59 10.04
C MET A 89 -8.02 5.83 11.06
N VAL A 90 -8.39 4.84 11.87
CA VAL A 90 -9.48 4.93 12.86
C VAL A 90 -9.01 5.04 14.30
#